data_AF-A0A972WPI6-F1
#
_entry.id   AF-A0A972WPI6-F1
#
_cell.length_a   1.000
_cell.length_b   1.000
_cell.length_c   1.000
_cell.angle_alpha   90.00
_cell.angle_beta   90.00
_cell.angle_gamma   90.00
#
_symmetry.space_group_name_H-M   'P 1'
#
loop_
_entity.id
_entity.type
_entity.pdbx_description
1 polymer ?
#
loop_
_entity_poly.entity_id
_entity_poly.type
_entity_poly.pdbx_seq_one_letter_code
_entity_poly.pdbx_strand_id
1 'polypeptide(L)' 'METARINTEHLHNQANIAAEFLELARRERQLGNRSLIDVLAGETALINASSDAASADTDVAIAVFTLINVIGAITPDIVD' A
#
# COMPACT_ATOMS: atom_id res chain seq x y z
N MET A 1 3.42 1.52 17.67
CA MET A 1 2.15 0.95 17.18
C MET A 1 1.34 2.02 16.45
N GLU A 2 1.00 3.13 17.11
CA GLU A 2 0.26 4.26 16.51
C GLU A 2 0.88 4.76 15.19
N THR A 3 2.17 5.09 15.21
CA THR A 3 2.90 5.60 14.03
C THR A 3 2.87 4.62 12.85
N ALA A 4 2.98 3.32 13.11
CA ALA A 4 2.94 2.30 12.06
C ALA A 4 1.55 2.20 11.42
N ARG A 5 0.49 2.31 12.22
CA ARG A 5 -0.90 2.36 11.71
C ARG A 5 -1.16 3.60 10.86
N ILE A 6 -0.79 4.78 11.37
CA ILE A 6 -0.96 6.04 10.63
C ILE A 6 -0.19 6.00 9.31
N ASN A 7 1.03 5.47 9.31
CA ASN A 7 1.82 5.31 8.09
C ASN A 7 1.14 4.37 7.08
N THR A 8 0.59 3.26 7.56
CA THR A 8 -0.14 2.30 6.74
C THR A 8 -1.38 2.94 6.09
N GLU A 9 -2.18 3.66 6.87
CA GLU A 9 -3.34 4.42 6.36
C GLU A 9 -2.93 5.43 5.29
N HIS A 10 -1.81 6.13 5.50
CA HIS A 10 -1.30 7.10 4.55
C HIS A 10 -0.89 6.45 3.22
N LEU A 11 -0.21 5.30 3.26
CA LEU A 11 0.24 4.58 2.07
C LEU A 11 -0.93 3.95 1.30
N HIS A 12 -1.93 3.41 2.00
CA HIS A 12 -3.19 2.99 1.36
C HIS A 12 -3.89 4.14 0.66
N ASN A 13 -3.94 5.31 1.29
CA ASN A 13 -4.52 6.50 0.66
C ASN A 13 -3.72 6.96 -0.58
N GLN A 14 -2.39 6.86 -0.57
CA GLN A 14 -1.57 7.13 -1.75
C GLN A 14 -1.88 6.17 -2.90
N ALA A 15 -2.02 4.88 -2.62
CA ALA A 15 -2.41 3.88 -3.62
C ALA A 15 -3.79 4.18 -4.23
N ASN A 16 -4.77 4.55 -3.39
CA ASN A 16 -6.10 4.94 -3.84
C ASN A 16 -6.05 6.17 -4.77
N ILE A 17 -5.33 7.21 -4.37
CA ILE A 17 -5.17 8.42 -5.18
C ILE A 17 -4.49 8.10 -6.52
N ALA A 18 -3.43 7.28 -6.50
CA ALA A 18 -2.74 6.87 -7.72
C ALA A 18 -3.68 6.10 -8.68
N ALA A 19 -4.59 5.28 -8.15
CA ALA A 19 -5.59 4.56 -8.93
C ALA A 19 -6.58 5.51 -9.61
N GLU A 20 -7.11 6.49 -8.88
CA GLU A 20 -8.02 7.51 -9.42
C GLU A 20 -7.35 8.36 -10.52
N PHE A 21 -6.09 8.77 -10.31
CA PHE A 21 -5.34 9.50 -11.33
C PHE A 21 -5.06 8.66 -12.58
N LEU A 22 -4.75 7.38 -12.41
CA LEU A 22 -4.58 6.47 -13.54
C LEU A 22 -5.89 6.29 -14.31
N GLU A 23 -7.01 6.18 -13.61
CA GLU A 23 -8.31 6.07 -14.26
C GLU A 23 -8.61 7.33 -15.09
N LEU A 24 -8.38 8.52 -14.53
CA LEU A 24 -8.47 9.77 -15.27
C LEU A 24 -7.56 9.77 -16.50
N ALA A 25 -6.29 9.40 -16.35
CA ALA A 25 -5.33 9.35 -17.46
C ALA A 25 -5.75 8.39 -18.58
N ARG A 26 -6.38 7.26 -18.23
CA ARG A 26 -6.96 6.31 -19.21
C ARG A 26 -8.13 6.93 -19.98
N ARG A 27 -9.01 7.69 -19.31
CA ARG A 27 -10.10 8.42 -19.97
C ARG A 27 -9.55 9.51 -20.91
N GLU A 28 -8.57 10.29 -20.46
CA GLU A 28 -7.91 11.32 -21.28
C GLU A 28 -7.21 10.72 -22.51
N ARG A 29 -6.58 9.54 -22.36
CA ARG A 29 -5.93 8.81 -23.46
C ARG A 29 -6.92 8.36 -24.53
N GLN A 30 -8.12 7.93 -24.14
CA GLN A 30 -9.19 7.54 -25.08
C GLN A 30 -9.67 8.74 -25.90
N LEU A 31 -9.69 9.94 -25.30
CA LEU A 31 -10.01 11.20 -25.97
C LEU A 31 -8.85 11.76 -26.80
N GLY A 32 -7.67 11.13 -26.77
CA GLY A 32 -6.47 11.58 -27.48
C GLY A 32 -5.71 12.72 -26.79
N ASN A 33 -6.09 13.09 -25.56
CA ASN A 33 -5.52 14.22 -24.82
C ASN A 33 -4.30 13.84 -23.96
N ARG A 34 -3.96 12.55 -23.92
CA ARG A 34 -2.84 12.02 -23.13
C ARG A 34 -2.06 11.00 -23.93
N SER A 35 -0.75 10.94 -23.72
CA SER A 35 0.08 9.95 -24.42
C SER A 35 -0.01 8.57 -23.74
N LEU A 36 0.35 7.50 -24.47
CA LEU A 36 0.48 6.17 -23.87
C LEU A 36 1.57 6.15 -22.79
N ILE A 37 2.66 6.89 -22.98
CA ILE A 37 3.78 6.91 -22.01
C ILE A 37 3.35 7.53 -20.68
N ASP A 38 2.47 8.53 -20.68
CA ASP A 38 1.92 9.10 -19.46
C ASP A 38 1.03 8.11 -18.70
N VAL A 39 0.25 7.29 -19.42
CA VAL A 39 -0.57 6.23 -18.80
C VAL A 39 0.32 5.17 -18.17
N LEU A 40 1.35 4.71 -18.88
CA LEU A 40 2.31 3.71 -18.36
C LEU A 40 3.07 4.23 -17.13
N ALA A 41 3.43 5.52 -17.13
CA ALA A 41 4.01 6.16 -15.94
C ALA A 41 3.04 6.16 -14.76
N GLY A 42 1.74 6.42 -15.01
CA GLY A 42 0.69 6.30 -14.00
C GLY A 42 0.51 4.88 -13.48
N GLU A 43 0.58 3.86 -14.36
CA GLU A 43 0.54 2.46 -13.96
C GLU A 43 1.71 2.08 -13.06
N THR A 44 2.92 2.55 -13.41
CA THR A 44 4.11 2.34 -12.58
C THR A 44 3.96 3.01 -11.21
N ALA A 45 3.42 4.24 -11.17
CA ALA A 45 3.17 4.95 -9.92
C ALA A 45 2.17 4.21 -9.02
N LEU A 46 1.09 3.68 -9.59
CA LEU A 46 0.12 2.87 -8.85
C LEU A 46 0.77 1.58 -8.31
N ILE A 47 1.54 0.86 -9.12
CA ILE A 47 2.23 -0.37 -8.68
C ILE A 47 3.14 -0.09 -7.49
N ASN A 48 3.92 1.00 -7.55
CA ASN A 48 4.80 1.38 -6.46
C ASN A 48 4.00 1.73 -5.19
N ALA A 49 2.97 2.57 -5.31
CA ALA A 49 2.14 2.96 -4.17
C ALA A 49 1.42 1.76 -3.53
N SER A 50 0.91 0.83 -4.33
CA SER A 50 0.32 -0.43 -3.83
C SER A 50 1.35 -1.33 -3.16
N SER A 51 2.58 -1.37 -3.66
CA SER A 51 3.67 -2.15 -3.08
C SER A 51 4.11 -1.58 -1.73
N ASP A 52 4.17 -0.26 -1.62
CA ASP A 52 4.50 0.42 -0.36
C ASP A 52 3.42 0.19 0.70
N ALA A 53 2.13 0.26 0.30
CA ALA A 53 1.01 -0.04 1.19
C ALA A 53 1.05 -1.49 1.71
N ALA A 54 1.28 -2.47 0.83
CA ALA A 54 1.39 -3.87 1.22
C ALA A 54 2.62 -4.15 2.13
N SER A 55 3.72 -3.42 1.90
CA SER A 55 4.90 -3.50 2.76
C SER A 55 4.61 -2.95 4.16
N ALA A 56 3.88 -1.84 4.26
CA ALA A 56 3.48 -1.28 5.54
C ALA A 56 2.53 -2.19 6.33
N ASP A 57 1.60 -2.87 5.65
CA ASP A 57 0.74 -3.89 6.28
C ASP A 57 1.60 -5.02 6.90
N THR A 58 2.63 -5.45 6.18
CA THR A 58 3.59 -6.47 6.65
C THR A 58 4.38 -5.98 7.87
N ASP A 59 4.86 -4.74 7.85
CA ASP A 59 5.59 -4.13 8.97
C ASP A 59 4.73 -4.02 10.23
N VAL A 60 3.44 -3.67 10.08
CA VAL A 60 2.49 -3.66 11.20
C VAL A 60 2.33 -5.08 11.77
N ALA A 61 2.20 -6.10 10.93
CA ALA A 61 2.08 -7.48 11.38
C ALA A 61 3.33 -7.95 12.15
N ILE A 62 4.52 -7.65 11.62
CA ILE A 62 5.80 -7.95 12.29
C ILE A 62 5.89 -7.23 13.63
N ALA A 63 5.51 -5.95 13.68
CA ALA A 63 5.55 -5.18 14.91
C ALA A 63 4.59 -5.74 15.97
N VAL A 64 3.40 -6.22 15.57
CA VAL A 64 2.44 -6.87 16.47
C VAL A 64 3.02 -8.18 17.00
N PHE A 65 3.56 -9.03 16.13
CA PHE A 65 4.18 -10.29 16.55
C PHE A 65 5.37 -10.07 17.49
N THR A 66 6.17 -9.05 17.22
CA THR A 66 7.27 -8.63 18.10
C THR A 66 6.76 -8.18 19.45
N LEU A 67 5.68 -7.40 19.50
CA LEU A 67 5.07 -6.98 20.76
C LEU A 67 4.57 -8.18 21.58
N ILE A 68 3.85 -9.12 20.96
CA ILE A 68 3.34 -10.33 21.64
C ILE A 68 4.50 -11.17 22.21
N ASN A 69 5.59 -11.31 21.45
CA ASN A 69 6.82 -11.97 21.92
C ASN A 69 7.40 -11.28 23.15
N VAL A 70 7.56 -9.95 23.12
CA VAL A 70 8.17 -9.18 24.21
C VAL A 70 7.34 -9.23 25.49
N ILE A 71 6.01 -9.20 25.39
CA ILE A 71 5.12 -9.30 26.56
C ILE A 71 4.96 -10.74 27.08
N GLY A 72 5.64 -11.71 26.46
CA GLY A 72 5.63 -13.12 26.87
C GLY A 72 4.31 -13.85 26.57
N ALA A 73 3.50 -13.31 25.64
CA ALA A 73 2.18 -13.86 25.31
C ALA A 73 2.22 -14.90 24.18
N ILE A 74 3.39 -15.20 23.59
CA ILE A 74 3.54 -16.35 22.69
C ILE A 74 3.65 -17.61 23.54
N THR A 75 2.51 -18.26 23.74
CA THR A 75 2.48 -19.68 24.13
C THR A 75 2.65 -20.54 22.87
N PRO A 76 3.28 -21.72 22.96
CA PRO A 76 3.54 -22.59 21.79
C PRO A 76 2.28 -23.07 21.04
N ASP A 77 1.09 -22.87 21.59
CA ASP A 77 -0.20 -23.41 21.11
C ASP A 77 -0.85 -22.63 19.96
N ILE A 78 -0.23 -21.56 19.45
CA ILE A 78 -0.84 -20.73 18.38
C ILE A 78 -0.48 -21.25 16.97
N VAL A 79 0.31 -22.34 16.87
CA VAL A 79 0.67 -22.97 15.60
C VAL A 79 0.23 -24.42 15.60
N ASP A 80 -1.08 -24.64 15.51
CA ASP A 80 -1.73 -25.89 15.07
C ASP A 80 -2.97 -25.56 14.22
#